data_AF-A0A0C9S1K1-F1
#
_entry.id   AF-A0A0C9S1K1-F1
#
_cell.length_a   1.000
_cell.length_b   1.000
_cell.length_c   1.000
_cell.angle_alpha   90.00
_cell.angle_beta   90.00
_cell.angle_gamma   90.00
#
_symmetry.space_group_name_H-M   'P 1'
#
loop_
_entity.id
_entity.type
_entity.pdbx_description
1 polymer ?
#
loop_
_entity_poly.entity_id
_entity_poly.type
_entity_poly.pdbx_seq_one_letter_code
_entity_poly.pdbx_strand_id
1 'polypeptide(L)'
;MSRFLLLSVLLLVVQQIVAPPVTKTHHEGDKKNGVDEKAEDGMVFEYERYLKEVVQALESDPAFREKLEKAQEVDIRSGKIAMELEHVNHHVRTKLDEVKRTELARLNDLNRKK
;
A
#
# COMPACT_ATOMS: atom_id res chain seq x y z
N MET A 1 48.35 25.69 -4.44
CA MET A 1 47.18 26.57 -4.70
C MET A 1 46.04 25.81 -5.39
N SER A 2 46.22 25.27 -6.60
CA SER A 2 45.14 24.59 -7.37
C SER A 2 44.47 23.38 -6.65
N ARG A 3 45.23 22.54 -5.94
CA ARG A 3 44.66 21.40 -5.18
C ARG A 3 43.78 21.79 -4.00
N PHE A 4 44.12 22.90 -3.32
CA PHE A 4 43.32 23.44 -2.22
C PHE A 4 42.02 24.08 -2.74
N LEU A 5 42.07 24.64 -3.96
CA LEU A 5 40.90 25.21 -4.62
C LEU A 5 39.93 24.10 -5.08
N LEU A 6 40.45 23.00 -5.61
CA LEU A 6 39.65 21.81 -5.94
C LEU A 6 38.99 21.17 -4.71
N LEU A 7 39.72 21.08 -3.58
CA LEU A 7 39.16 20.58 -2.33
C LEU A 7 38.08 21.50 -1.75
N SER A 8 38.25 22.82 -1.85
CA SER A 8 37.25 23.82 -1.45
C SER A 8 35.97 23.72 -2.29
N VAL A 9 36.11 23.58 -3.62
CA VAL A 9 34.98 23.39 -4.54
C VAL A 9 34.24 22.07 -4.24
N LEU A 10 34.95 20.98 -3.96
CA LEU A 10 34.32 19.72 -3.59
C LEU A 10 33.53 19.83 -2.28
N LEU A 11 34.07 20.54 -1.28
CA LEU A 11 33.41 20.75 0.00
C LEU A 11 32.10 21.54 -0.16
N LEU A 12 32.08 22.54 -1.05
CA LEU A 12 30.89 23.31 -1.39
C LEU A 12 29.80 22.46 -2.06
N VAL A 13 30.18 21.50 -2.93
CA VAL A 13 29.23 20.61 -3.61
C VAL A 13 28.57 19.64 -2.63
N VAL A 14 29.31 19.12 -1.65
CA VAL A 14 28.76 18.17 -0.65
C VAL A 14 27.71 18.84 0.26
N GLN A 15 27.84 20.14 0.53
CA GLN A 15 26.86 20.90 1.34
C GLN A 15 25.54 21.16 0.61
N GLN A 16 25.48 20.97 -0.71
CA GLN A 16 24.25 21.11 -1.51
C GLN A 16 23.45 19.80 -1.63
N ILE A 17 23.92 18.70 -1.03
CA ILE A 17 23.19 17.44 -0.99
C ILE A 17 22.15 17.50 0.13
N VAL A 18 21.01 18.11 -0.15
CA VAL A 18 19.85 18.11 0.73
C VAL A 18 18.95 16.94 0.34
N ALA A 19 18.95 15.87 1.13
CA ALA A 19 17.96 14.81 0.99
C ALA A 19 16.63 15.30 1.59
N PRO A 20 15.51 15.27 0.84
CA PRO A 20 14.22 15.61 1.41
C PRO A 20 13.89 14.63 2.57
N PRO A 21 13.34 15.13 3.69
CA PRO A 21 12.92 14.26 4.79
C PRO A 21 11.90 13.25 4.26
N VAL A 22 12.03 11.99 4.67
CA VAL A 22 11.07 10.95 4.29
C VAL A 22 9.70 11.32 4.87
N THR A 23 8.84 11.87 4.03
CA THR A 23 7.44 12.07 4.40
C THR A 23 6.82 10.68 4.47
N LYS A 24 6.23 10.33 5.61
CA LYS A 24 5.30 9.19 5.65
C LYS A 24 4.08 9.61 4.84
N THR A 25 4.17 9.51 3.52
CA THR A 25 3.02 9.66 2.63
C THR A 25 2.11 8.47 2.89
N HIS A 26 1.09 8.67 3.71
CA HIS A 26 -0.11 7.87 3.61
C HIS A 26 -0.59 8.01 2.16
N HIS A 27 -0.37 6.98 1.35
CA HIS A 27 -0.97 6.91 0.03
C HIS A 27 -2.49 6.79 0.23
N GLU A 28 -3.19 7.91 0.32
CA GLU A 28 -4.60 7.97 0.00
C GLU A 28 -4.74 7.50 -1.45
N GLY A 29 -5.27 6.29 -1.62
CA GLY A 29 -5.57 5.72 -2.91
C GLY A 29 -6.77 6.45 -3.52
N ASP A 30 -6.54 7.60 -4.14
CA ASP A 30 -7.54 8.22 -4.99
C ASP A 30 -7.51 7.52 -6.36
N LYS A 31 -8.50 6.66 -6.60
CA LYS A 31 -8.88 6.20 -7.93
C LYS A 31 -10.40 6.11 -8.01
N LYS A 32 -11.01 7.16 -8.57
CA LYS A 32 -12.36 7.12 -9.12
C LYS A 32 -12.39 6.11 -10.27
N ASN A 33 -12.86 4.91 -10.01
CA ASN A 33 -13.18 3.93 -11.04
C ASN A 33 -14.60 4.19 -11.54
N GLY A 34 -14.75 4.91 -12.64
CA GLY A 34 -15.97 4.83 -13.46
C GLY A 34 -15.92 3.53 -14.25
N VAL A 35 -16.85 2.61 -14.01
CA VAL A 35 -16.93 1.30 -14.67
C VAL A 35 -18.34 1.12 -15.25
N ASP A 36 -18.40 0.74 -16.52
CA ASP A 36 -19.63 0.38 -17.27
C ASP A 36 -20.34 -0.84 -16.66
N GLU A 37 -21.67 -0.73 -16.53
CA GLU A 37 -22.60 -1.61 -15.79
C GLU A 37 -22.70 -3.08 -16.29
N LYS A 38 -22.05 -3.46 -17.39
CA LYS A 38 -22.08 -4.85 -17.93
C LYS A 38 -20.82 -5.68 -17.65
N ALA A 39 -19.71 -5.03 -17.29
CA ALA A 39 -18.49 -5.70 -16.85
C ALA A 39 -18.46 -5.94 -15.33
N GLU A 40 -19.52 -5.52 -14.61
CA GLU A 40 -19.59 -5.51 -13.16
C GLU A 40 -19.53 -6.91 -12.54
N ASP A 41 -20.30 -7.88 -13.02
CA ASP A 41 -20.51 -9.14 -12.29
C ASP A 41 -19.21 -9.96 -12.11
N GLY A 42 -18.40 -10.05 -13.17
CA GLY A 42 -17.08 -10.69 -13.11
C GLY A 42 -16.03 -9.90 -12.33
N MET A 43 -16.10 -8.57 -12.33
CA MET A 43 -15.20 -7.72 -11.56
C MET A 43 -15.53 -7.73 -10.06
N VAL A 44 -16.82 -7.79 -9.72
CA VAL A 44 -17.31 -7.89 -8.34
C VAL A 44 -16.83 -9.19 -7.72
N PHE A 45 -16.97 -10.32 -8.42
CA PHE A 45 -16.48 -11.62 -7.93
C PHE A 45 -14.97 -11.63 -7.64
N GLU A 46 -14.17 -11.04 -8.53
CA GLU A 46 -12.72 -10.98 -8.36
C GLU A 46 -12.30 -10.04 -7.21
N TYR A 47 -13.03 -8.95 -7.02
CA TYR A 47 -12.85 -8.06 -5.87
C TYR A 47 -13.22 -8.74 -4.55
N GLU A 48 -14.33 -9.48 -4.51
CA GLU A 48 -14.74 -10.28 -3.34
C GLU A 48 -13.69 -11.34 -3.00
N ARG A 49 -13.12 -12.03 -3.99
CA ARG A 49 -12.01 -12.97 -3.80
C ARG A 49 -10.81 -12.28 -3.16
N TYR A 50 -10.39 -11.14 -3.73
CA TYR A 50 -9.27 -10.35 -3.19
C TYR A 50 -9.53 -9.94 -1.73
N LEU A 51 -10.72 -9.42 -1.43
CA LEU A 51 -11.08 -9.00 -0.07
C LEU A 51 -11.05 -10.19 0.90
N LYS A 52 -11.53 -11.36 0.48
CA LYS A 52 -11.49 -12.58 1.29
C LYS A 52 -10.05 -13.01 1.61
N GLU A 53 -9.14 -12.95 0.64
CA GLU A 53 -7.71 -13.25 0.87
C GLU A 53 -7.05 -12.26 1.83
N VAL A 54 -7.39 -10.97 1.72
CA VAL A 54 -6.92 -9.93 2.65
C VAL A 54 -7.40 -10.22 4.06
N VAL A 55 -8.69 -10.49 4.25
CA VAL A 55 -9.27 -10.81 5.56
C VAL A 55 -8.65 -12.07 6.15
N GLN A 56 -8.49 -13.13 5.36
CA GLN A 56 -7.86 -14.37 5.83
C GLN A 56 -6.41 -14.15 6.30
N ALA A 57 -5.64 -13.32 5.59
CA ALA A 57 -4.29 -12.97 6.02
C ALA A 57 -4.30 -12.19 7.34
N LEU A 58 -5.24 -11.25 7.52
CA LEU A 58 -5.39 -10.46 8.74
C LEU A 58 -5.84 -11.31 9.94
N GLU A 59 -6.73 -12.28 9.74
CA GLU A 59 -7.22 -13.20 10.78
C GLU A 59 -6.16 -14.18 11.28
N SER A 60 -5.07 -14.37 10.53
CA SER A 60 -3.93 -15.19 10.96
C SER A 60 -3.17 -14.59 12.16
N ASP A 61 -3.33 -13.29 12.41
CA ASP A 61 -2.81 -12.60 13.59
C ASP A 61 -3.89 -12.53 14.69
N PRO A 62 -3.74 -13.24 15.82
CA PRO A 62 -4.73 -13.25 16.89
C PRO A 62 -5.02 -11.85 17.45
N ALA A 63 -4.00 -11.01 17.57
CA ALA A 63 -4.15 -9.67 18.15
C ALA A 63 -4.92 -8.74 17.21
N PHE A 64 -4.72 -8.89 15.89
CA PHE A 64 -5.46 -8.11 14.90
C PHE A 64 -6.88 -8.65 14.69
N ARG A 65 -7.06 -9.97 14.73
CA ARG A 65 -8.37 -10.62 14.65
C ARG A 65 -9.34 -10.08 15.70
N GLU A 66 -8.90 -9.94 16.95
CA GLU A 66 -9.74 -9.34 17.98
C GLU A 66 -10.16 -7.89 17.67
N LYS A 67 -9.27 -7.11 17.04
CA LYS A 67 -9.59 -5.74 16.61
C LYS A 67 -10.60 -5.76 15.47
N LEU A 68 -10.48 -6.71 14.55
CA LEU A 68 -11.41 -6.90 13.44
C LEU A 68 -12.81 -7.30 13.94
N GLU A 69 -12.90 -8.21 14.91
CA GLU A 69 -14.17 -8.64 15.52
C GLU A 69 -14.86 -7.51 16.31
N LYS A 70 -14.09 -6.59 16.91
CA LYS A 70 -14.60 -5.44 17.67
C LYS A 70 -14.92 -4.22 16.78
N ALA A 71 -14.44 -4.21 15.54
CA ALA A 71 -14.60 -3.07 14.65
C ALA A 71 -16.04 -2.96 14.14
N GLN A 72 -16.55 -1.73 14.06
CA GLN A 72 -17.83 -1.47 13.41
C GLN A 72 -17.66 -1.54 11.89
N GLU A 73 -18.69 -2.00 11.18
CA GLU A 73 -18.68 -2.07 9.73
C GLU A 73 -18.34 -0.71 9.07
N VAL A 74 -18.80 0.38 9.68
CA VAL A 74 -18.51 1.76 9.24
C VAL A 74 -17.01 2.08 9.35
N ASP A 75 -16.34 1.62 10.41
CA ASP A 75 -14.90 1.82 10.61
C ASP A 75 -14.05 0.97 9.65
N ILE A 76 -14.57 -0.19 9.24
CA ILE A 76 -13.96 -1.04 8.21
C ILE A 76 -14.08 -0.37 6.85
N ARG A 77 -15.29 0.06 6.47
CA ARG A 77 -15.55 0.70 5.17
C ARG A 77 -14.87 2.07 5.03
N SER A 78 -14.77 2.84 6.12
CA SER A 78 -14.05 4.12 6.12
C SER A 78 -12.52 3.97 6.14
N GLY A 79 -12.01 2.75 6.30
CA GLY A 79 -10.57 2.49 6.33
C GLY A 79 -9.89 2.89 7.64
N LYS A 80 -10.64 3.26 8.68
CA LYS A 80 -10.08 3.61 9.99
C LYS A 80 -9.26 2.47 10.60
N ILE A 81 -9.70 1.22 10.39
CA ILE A 81 -8.96 0.03 10.82
C ILE A 81 -7.61 -0.16 10.11
N ALA A 82 -7.40 0.48 8.95
CA ALA A 82 -6.14 0.39 8.22
C ALA A 82 -4.97 1.03 9.00
N MET A 83 -5.26 1.98 9.91
CA MET A 83 -4.24 2.55 10.80
C MET A 83 -3.60 1.49 11.70
N GLU A 84 -4.35 0.44 12.04
CA GLU A 84 -3.86 -0.64 12.91
C GLU A 84 -2.96 -1.66 12.18
N LEU A 85 -2.85 -1.57 10.85
CA LEU A 85 -1.98 -2.44 10.05
C LEU A 85 -0.49 -2.23 10.39
N GLU A 86 -0.11 -1.11 10.99
CA GLU A 86 1.26 -0.90 11.49
C GLU A 86 1.57 -1.67 12.78
N HIS A 87 0.57 -2.34 13.37
CA HIS A 87 0.72 -3.17 14.58
C HIS A 87 0.64 -4.68 14.34
N VAL A 88 0.26 -5.14 13.14
CA VAL A 88 0.26 -6.58 12.81
C VAL A 88 1.66 -7.21 12.81
N ASN A 89 1.72 -8.54 12.89
CA ASN A 89 2.98 -9.27 12.74
C ASN A 89 3.65 -9.00 11.36
N HIS A 90 4.99 -8.97 11.31
CA HIS A 90 5.73 -8.79 10.07
C HIS A 90 5.35 -9.82 9.00
N HIS A 91 5.15 -11.09 9.39
CA HIS A 91 4.76 -12.14 8.45
C HIS A 91 3.42 -11.84 7.76
N VAL A 92 2.46 -11.27 8.50
CA VAL A 92 1.15 -10.87 7.97
C VAL A 92 1.31 -9.72 6.99
N ARG A 93 2.15 -8.72 7.29
CA ARG A 93 2.45 -7.62 6.33
C ARG A 93 3.02 -8.15 5.03
N THR A 94 4.02 -9.03 5.11
CA THR A 94 4.59 -9.66 3.93
C THR A 94 3.52 -10.40 3.13
N LYS A 95 2.60 -11.09 3.81
CA LYS A 95 1.50 -11.79 3.14
C LYS A 95 0.52 -10.85 2.45
N LEU A 96 0.15 -9.75 3.11
CA LEU A 96 -0.69 -8.72 2.50
C LEU A 96 -0.03 -8.09 1.27
N ASP A 97 1.28 -7.86 1.33
CA ASP A 97 2.05 -7.35 0.18
C ASP A 97 2.05 -8.32 -1.00
N GLU A 98 2.14 -9.63 -0.75
CA GLU A 98 2.01 -10.66 -1.78
C GLU A 98 0.62 -10.68 -2.43
N VAL A 99 -0.43 -10.66 -1.60
CA VAL A 99 -1.84 -10.63 -2.06
C VAL A 99 -2.07 -9.38 -2.92
N LYS A 100 -1.65 -8.21 -2.43
CA LYS A 100 -1.72 -6.95 -3.18
C LYS A 100 -0.93 -7.00 -4.49
N ARG A 101 0.30 -7.54 -4.48
CA ARG A 101 1.13 -7.63 -5.69
C ARG A 101 0.47 -8.50 -6.76
N THR A 102 -0.11 -9.61 -6.35
CA THR A 102 -0.82 -10.54 -7.25
C THR A 102 -2.02 -9.87 -7.88
N GLU A 103 -2.83 -9.17 -7.09
CA GLU A 103 -4.01 -8.47 -7.60
C GLU A 103 -3.63 -7.30 -8.53
N LEU A 104 -2.58 -6.53 -8.18
CA LEU A 104 -2.07 -5.49 -9.07
C LEU A 104 -1.56 -6.06 -10.41
N ALA A 105 -0.89 -7.21 -10.38
CA ALA A 105 -0.46 -7.88 -11.61
C ALA A 105 -1.65 -8.29 -12.49
N ARG A 106 -2.71 -8.85 -11.90
CA ARG A 106 -3.97 -9.18 -12.58
C ARG A 106 -4.61 -7.95 -13.22
N LEU A 107 -4.77 -6.88 -12.45
CA LEU A 107 -5.35 -5.61 -12.92
C LEU A 107 -4.52 -4.97 -14.04
N ASN A 108 -3.20 -5.03 -13.94
CA ASN A 108 -2.31 -4.53 -14.99
C ASN A 108 -2.43 -5.35 -16.27
N ASP A 109 -2.55 -6.67 -16.18
CA ASP A 109 -2.78 -7.51 -17.36
C ASP A 109 -4.13 -7.22 -18.03
N LEU A 110 -5.20 -7.03 -17.24
CA LEU A 110 -6.51 -6.60 -17.73
C LEU A 110 -6.44 -5.25 -18.43
N ASN A 111 -5.72 -4.28 -17.85
CA ASN A 111 -5.55 -2.95 -18.47
C ASN A 111 -4.74 -3.00 -19.76
N ARG A 112 -3.78 -3.93 -19.89
CA ARG A 112 -2.99 -4.11 -21.12
C ARG A 112 -3.77 -4.80 -22.25
N LYS A 113 -4.78 -5.59 -21.90
CA LYS A 113 -5.65 -6.30 -22.85
C LYS A 113 -6.81 -5.45 -23.35
N LYS A 114 -7.08 -4.32 -22.69
CA LYS A 114 -8.06 -3.31 -23.09
C LYS A 114 -7.47 -2.35 -24.11
#